data_AF-A0A4R4LF07-F1
#
_entry.id   AF-A0A4R4LF07-F1
#
_cell.length_a   1.000
_cell.length_b   1.000
_cell.length_c   1.000
_cell.angle_alpha   90.00
_cell.angle_beta   90.00
_cell.angle_gamma   90.00
#
_symmetry.space_group_name_H-M   'P 1'
#
loop_
_entity.id
_entity.type
_entity.pdbx_description
1 polymer ?
#
loop_
_entity_poly.entity_id
_entity_poly.type
_entity_poly.pdbx_seq_one_letter_code
_entity_poly.pdbx_strand_id
1 'polypeptide(L)' 'MEADHSQFKHQLSPIRGLRSDRAAQTIVTSHAVVQNLRRGHYELATDAPPATRVAAAFTELAQAI' A
#
# COMPACT_ATOMS: atom_id res chain seq x y z
N MET A 1 -29.21 25.86 9.10
CA MET A 1 -28.17 25.15 8.34
C MET A 1 -27.40 24.24 9.29
N GLU A 2 -28.03 23.16 9.75
CA GLU A 2 -27.48 22.21 10.76
C GLU A 2 -27.39 20.78 10.21
N ALA A 3 -27.77 20.56 8.95
CA ALA A 3 -27.85 19.23 8.32
C ALA A 3 -26.52 18.72 7.76
N ASP A 4 -25.52 19.59 7.56
CA ASP A 4 -24.22 19.20 6.99
C ASP A 4 -23.24 18.69 8.07
N HIS A 5 -23.38 19.21 9.30
CA HIS A 5 -22.45 18.93 10.39
C HIS A 5 -22.64 17.54 11.03
N SER A 6 -23.83 16.95 10.89
CA SER A 6 -24.16 15.60 11.37
C SER A 6 -23.70 14.50 10.41
N GLN A 7 -23.60 14.79 9.10
CA GLN A 7 -23.10 13.87 8.09
C GLN A 7 -21.60 13.59 8.28
N PHE A 8 -20.82 14.62 8.63
CA PHE A 8 -19.38 14.48 8.90
C PHE A 8 -19.11 13.61 10.14
N LYS A 9 -19.96 13.74 11.17
CA LYS A 9 -19.88 12.91 12.38
C LYS A 9 -20.37 11.48 12.15
N HIS A 10 -21.26 11.25 11.20
CA HIS A 10 -21.69 9.91 10.81
C HIS A 10 -20.61 9.19 9.98
N GLN A 11 -19.85 9.91 9.16
CA GLN A 11 -18.74 9.33 8.37
C GLN A 11 -17.49 9.05 9.22
N LEU A 12 -17.34 9.75 10.35
CA LEU A 12 -16.31 9.52 11.37
C LEU A 12 -16.78 8.60 12.51
N SER A 13 -18.00 8.06 12.44
CA SER A 13 -18.46 7.06 13.40
C SER A 13 -17.51 5.85 13.28
N PRO A 14 -16.79 5.53 14.35
CA PRO A 14 -15.45 4.95 14.30
C PRO A 14 -15.51 3.57 13.65
N ILE A 15 -14.84 3.43 12.51
CA ILE A 15 -14.57 2.14 11.89
C ILE A 15 -13.64 1.37 12.83
N ARG A 16 -14.24 0.68 13.79
CA ARG A 16 -13.83 -0.64 14.28
C ARG A 16 -12.32 -0.80 14.51
N GLY A 17 -11.76 0.06 15.35
CA GLY A 17 -10.57 -0.19 16.17
C GLY A 17 -9.23 -0.26 15.43
N LEU A 18 -8.31 0.62 15.81
CA LEU A 18 -6.83 0.63 15.78
C LEU A 18 -6.04 -0.53 15.09
N ARG A 19 -6.51 -1.78 15.08
CA ARG A 19 -6.01 -2.84 14.17
C ARG A 19 -6.20 -2.47 12.69
N SER A 20 -7.27 -1.76 12.36
CA SER A 20 -7.52 -1.27 11.00
C SER A 20 -6.56 -0.16 10.58
N ASP A 21 -6.06 0.67 11.51
CA ASP A 21 -5.11 1.73 11.20
C ASP A 21 -3.74 1.17 10.82
N ARG A 22 -3.21 0.24 11.63
CA ARG A 22 -1.96 -0.46 11.29
C ARG A 22 -2.08 -1.29 10.02
N ALA A 23 -3.21 -1.97 9.81
CA ALA A 23 -3.46 -2.71 8.57
C ALA A 23 -3.58 -1.77 7.36
N ALA A 24 -4.32 -0.67 7.48
CA ALA A 24 -4.46 0.33 6.42
C ALA A 24 -3.12 0.99 6.10
N GLN A 25 -2.34 1.37 7.11
CA GLN A 25 -0.99 1.91 6.92
C GLN A 25 -0.06 0.89 6.26
N THR A 26 -0.13 -0.39 6.66
CA THR A 26 0.64 -1.48 6.02
C THR A 26 0.21 -1.65 4.56
N ILE A 27 -1.08 -1.61 4.26
CA ILE A 27 -1.61 -1.71 2.89
C ILE A 27 -1.17 -0.49 2.05
N VAL A 28 -1.27 0.73 2.57
CA VAL A 28 -0.85 1.95 1.86
C VAL A 28 0.66 1.96 1.61
N THR A 29 1.45 1.59 2.61
CA THR A 29 2.92 1.53 2.48
C THR A 29 3.33 0.43 1.51
N SER A 30 2.74 -0.76 1.61
CA SER A 30 3.01 -1.85 0.67
C SER A 30 2.55 -1.50 -0.74
N HIS A 31 1.46 -0.75 -0.90
CA HIS A 31 1.04 -0.24 -2.20
C HIS A 31 2.09 0.67 -2.83
N ALA A 32 2.67 1.60 -2.07
CA ALA A 32 3.75 2.46 -2.57
C ALA A 32 4.99 1.66 -3.00
N VAL A 33 5.38 0.64 -2.23
CA VAL A 33 6.49 -0.26 -2.57
C VAL A 33 6.23 -0.99 -3.89
N VAL A 34 5.05 -1.59 -4.05
CA VAL A 34 4.65 -2.29 -5.29
C VAL A 34 4.68 -1.34 -6.49
N GLN A 35 4.21 -0.10 -6.33
CA GLN A 35 4.20 0.87 -7.43
C GLN A 35 5.60 1.35 -7.81
N ASN A 36 6.48 1.58 -6.83
CA ASN A 36 7.88 1.94 -7.08
C ASN A 36 8.65 0.80 -7.76
N LEU A 37 8.39 -0.45 -7.38
CA LEU A 37 8.92 -1.62 -8.09
C LEU A 37 8.46 -1.65 -9.55
N ARG A 38 7.16 -1.49 -9.82
CA ARG A 38 6.64 -1.46 -11.20
C ARG A 38 7.28 -0.34 -12.04
N ARG A 39 7.57 0.81 -11.43
CA ARG A 39 8.24 1.94 -12.10
C ARG A 39 9.76 1.76 -12.25
N GLY A 40 10.35 0.74 -11.63
CA GLY A 40 11.80 0.51 -11.67
C GLY A 40 12.58 1.53 -10.83
N HIS A 41 11.98 2.02 -9.74
CA HIS A 41 12.65 2.95 -8.82
C HIS A 41 13.57 2.24 -7.81
N TYR A 42 13.69 0.92 -7.92
CA TYR A 42 14.63 0.12 -7.14
C TYR A 42 15.52 -0.65 -8.12
N GLU A 43 16.72 -1.00 -7.68
CA GLU A 43 17.66 -1.83 -8.43
C GLU A 43 17.24 -3.31 -8.49
N LEU A 44 16.11 -3.63 -7.87
CA LEU A 44 15.51 -4.96 -7.82
C LEU A 44 14.71 -5.25 -9.10
N ALA A 45 14.94 -6.43 -9.69
CA ALA A 45 14.29 -6.93 -10.90
C ALA A 45 14.36 -5.97 -12.10
N THR A 46 15.50 -5.28 -12.24
CA THR A 46 15.81 -4.38 -13.36
C THR A 46 15.68 -5.07 -14.73
N ASP A 47 16.10 -6.33 -14.81
CA ASP A 47 16.03 -7.15 -16.04
C ASP A 47 14.65 -7.78 -16.30
N ALA A 48 13.71 -7.66 -15.35
CA ALA A 48 12.39 -8.23 -15.49
C ALA A 48 11.44 -7.29 -16.27
N PRO A 49 10.59 -7.85 -17.17
CA PRO A 49 9.51 -7.10 -17.79
C PRO A 49 8.59 -6.43 -16.75
N PRO A 50 8.01 -5.26 -17.03
CA PRO A 50 7.16 -4.54 -16.07
C PRO A 50 6.00 -5.36 -15.48
N ALA A 51 5.47 -6.33 -16.25
CA ALA A 51 4.40 -7.20 -15.82
C ALA A 51 4.82 -8.22 -14.74
N THR A 52 6.07 -8.65 -14.74
CA THR A 52 6.61 -9.66 -13.82
C THR A 52 7.57 -9.08 -12.77
N ARG A 53 7.91 -7.79 -12.90
CA ARG A 53 8.89 -7.10 -12.07
C ARG A 53 8.63 -7.21 -10.57
N VAL A 54 7.37 -7.13 -10.11
CA VAL A 54 7.06 -7.29 -8.69
C VAL A 54 7.38 -8.70 -8.20
N ALA A 55 6.99 -9.74 -8.95
CA ALA A 55 7.26 -11.12 -8.57
C ALA A 55 8.76 -11.41 -8.55
N ALA A 56 9.48 -11.00 -9.60
CA ALA A 56 10.93 -11.13 -9.69
C ALA A 56 11.65 -10.39 -8.56
N ALA A 57 11.17 -9.19 -8.21
CA ALA A 57 11.73 -8.40 -7.12
C ALA A 57 11.62 -9.12 -5.76
N PHE A 58 10.46 -9.71 -5.46
CA PHE A 58 10.31 -10.50 -4.23
C PHE A 58 11.17 -11.76 -4.22
N THR A 59 11.36 -12.42 -5.37
CA THR A 59 12.29 -13.55 -5.50
C THR A 59 13.72 -13.13 -5.22
N GLU A 60 14.19 -12.03 -5.81
CA GLU A 60 15.53 -11.49 -5.62
C GLU A 60 15.75 -11.06 -4.16
N LEU A 61 14.77 -10.38 -3.55
CA LEU A 61 14.84 -10.02 -2.14
C LEU A 61 14.96 -11.24 -1.23
N ALA A 62 14.20 -12.30 -1.49
CA ALA A 62 14.23 -13.54 -0.70
C ALA A 62 15.56 -14.30 -0.84
N GLN A 63 16.35 -14.05 -1.89
CA GLN A 63 17.70 -14.59 -2.05
C GLN A 63 18.76 -13.75 -1.33
N ALA A 64 18.48 -12.48 -1.07
CA ALA A 64 19.42 -11.54 -0.48
C ALA A 64 19.38 -11.48 1.06
N ILE A 65 18.32 -12.03 1.70
CA ILE A 65 18.14 -12.10 3.15
C ILE A 65 18.23 -13.55 3.66
#